data_AF-A0A9Q0FSP5-F1
#
_entry.id   AF-A0A9Q0FSP5-F1
#
_cell.length_a   1.000
_cell.length_b   1.000
_cell.length_c   1.000
_cell.angle_alpha   90.00
_cell.angle_beta   90.00
_cell.angle_gamma   90.00
#
_symmetry.space_group_name_H-M   'P 1'
#
loop_
_entity.id
_entity.type
_entity.pdbx_description
1 polymer ?
#
loop_
_entity_poly.entity_id
_entity_poly.type
_entity_poly.pdbx_seq_one_letter_code
_entity_poly.pdbx_strand_id
1 'polypeptide(L)'
;MCCSFPSFTSFFSTTLPLLAHLFLLVFLSSSAHAEEQLLSHQILQSTNNGMLPSSEEETLFKIMDSMSSDQTWRTSYPKPCSPGSTWPGIECKVGPDNHLHVSRLDFGTQSTPSCKATATFPHQIFALPYLQSVFFFKCFTRTTATLSVPPLRLSNSSLQQLSLRSNPALVGPIPPQISSLKSLQVLTLSQNHLSGPIPVGIFGLTSLVHLDLSYNMLTGPIPNQLGNLKNLQGLDLSYNLLAGSIPDTIGHLGLLQKLDLSSNKLTGRIPESIESLGLLAFMALSNNRLTGKFPPGLPKLQSLQYFIMDDNPVYTTLPAEFGELVKLQELRLANSGYRGAIPPSFSLLMNLSTLSLQNNRLTGDIPVGFGGLSHIYHLNLSGNLLGGVVPFNASFLKRLGRNLDLSGNPGLCLSPSEAYNVKLGIGVSVCDTSKNGSLIKKSQAPRGFSGPFLLFGGLLLHGLHQTDNIWSLFLRG
;
A
#
# COMPACT_ATOMS: atom_id res chain seq x y z
N MET A 1 11.37 31.61 12.21
CA MET A 1 12.80 31.88 12.48
C MET A 1 13.49 30.56 12.77
N CYS A 2 14.62 30.34 12.09
CA CYS A 2 15.41 29.11 12.06
C CYS A 2 15.91 28.63 13.42
N CYS A 3 16.01 27.31 13.59
CA CYS A 3 17.18 26.53 14.07
C CYS A 3 16.81 25.02 13.98
N SER A 4 17.35 24.26 13.04
CA SER A 4 18.60 23.47 13.12
C SER A 4 18.41 22.08 13.77
N PHE A 5 18.36 21.05 12.92
CA PHE A 5 18.48 19.63 13.29
C PHE A 5 19.96 19.27 13.47
N PRO A 6 20.36 18.52 14.52
CA PRO A 6 21.63 17.83 14.52
C PRO A 6 21.52 16.45 13.86
N SER A 7 22.49 16.19 13.00
CA SER A 7 22.86 14.95 12.34
C SER A 7 23.25 13.86 13.35
N PHE A 8 22.76 12.63 13.13
CA PHE A 8 23.29 11.43 13.76
C PHE A 8 23.96 10.55 12.70
N THR A 9 25.28 10.54 12.73
CA THR A 9 26.16 9.56 12.08
C THR A 9 26.72 8.60 13.13
N SER A 10 26.91 7.36 12.71
CA SER A 10 27.68 6.26 13.33
C SER A 10 27.04 5.52 14.50
N PHE A 11 26.62 4.27 14.23
CA PHE A 11 27.12 3.06 14.89
C PHE A 11 26.83 1.87 13.96
N PHE A 12 27.80 1.54 13.11
CA PHE A 12 27.87 0.23 12.45
C PHE A 12 28.72 -0.68 13.34
N SER A 13 28.16 -1.79 13.79
CA SER A 13 28.94 -2.95 14.22
C SER A 13 28.14 -4.22 13.99
N THR A 14 28.52 -4.90 12.90
CA THR A 14 28.70 -6.36 12.74
C THR A 14 27.64 -7.30 13.33
N THR A 15 26.84 -7.93 12.45
CA THR A 15 26.99 -9.35 12.03
C THR A 15 25.82 -9.77 11.13
N LEU A 16 26.06 -9.87 9.82
CA LEU A 16 25.35 -10.77 8.89
C LEU A 16 26.29 -11.98 8.67
N PRO A 17 25.78 -13.22 8.64
CA PRO A 17 25.82 -13.90 7.34
C PRO A 17 24.68 -14.90 7.09
N LEU A 18 24.25 -14.98 5.82
CA LEU A 18 23.74 -16.15 5.07
C LEU A 18 22.67 -15.73 4.05
N LEU A 19 23.05 -14.90 3.06
CA LEU A 19 22.28 -14.74 1.82
C LEU A 19 23.12 -14.18 0.65
N ALA A 20 24.45 -14.32 0.72
CA ALA A 20 25.40 -13.77 -0.25
C ALA A 20 26.31 -14.82 -0.91
N HIS A 21 25.86 -16.08 -1.04
CA HIS A 21 26.68 -17.16 -1.61
C HIS A 21 26.03 -17.95 -2.76
N LEU A 22 25.01 -17.38 -3.44
CA LEU A 22 24.53 -17.95 -4.71
C LEU A 22 24.70 -17.04 -5.95
N PHE A 23 25.31 -15.86 -5.81
CA PHE A 23 25.50 -14.92 -6.94
C PHE A 23 26.96 -14.73 -7.38
N LEU A 24 27.91 -15.50 -6.81
CA LEU A 24 29.34 -15.34 -7.09
C LEU A 24 29.95 -16.42 -8.01
N LEU A 25 29.14 -17.22 -8.69
CA LEU A 25 29.62 -18.27 -9.63
C LEU A 25 29.17 -18.09 -11.08
N VAL A 26 28.59 -16.94 -11.44
CA VAL A 26 28.30 -16.57 -12.84
C VAL A 26 29.20 -15.42 -13.34
N PHE A 27 30.02 -14.83 -12.46
CA PHE A 27 30.91 -13.70 -12.80
C PHE A 27 32.40 -14.05 -12.96
N LEU A 28 32.72 -15.34 -13.15
CA LEU A 28 34.08 -15.80 -13.48
C LEU A 28 34.08 -16.68 -14.73
N SER A 29 33.55 -16.15 -15.83
CA SER A 29 33.81 -16.66 -17.19
C SER A 29 33.49 -15.62 -18.26
N SER A 30 34.11 -14.43 -18.19
CA SER A 30 34.07 -13.45 -19.30
C SER A 30 35.27 -12.50 -19.34
N SER A 31 36.44 -12.95 -18.85
CA SER A 31 37.72 -12.26 -19.04
C SER A 31 38.55 -12.89 -20.17
N ALA A 32 37.89 -13.18 -21.28
CA ALA A 32 38.47 -13.45 -22.59
C ALA A 32 37.38 -13.10 -23.61
N HIS A 33 37.73 -12.48 -24.73
CA HIS A 33 36.88 -11.82 -25.74
C HIS A 33 36.75 -10.29 -25.62
N ALA A 34 37.56 -9.65 -24.77
CA ALA A 34 37.91 -8.24 -24.92
C ALA A 34 39.00 -8.07 -26.02
N GLU A 35 38.69 -8.48 -27.26
CA GLU A 35 39.50 -8.15 -28.45
C GLU A 35 38.73 -8.28 -29.78
N GLU A 36 37.41 -8.46 -29.74
CA GLU A 36 36.53 -8.44 -30.93
C GLU A 36 35.58 -7.22 -30.96
N GLN A 37 35.78 -6.26 -30.07
CA GLN A 37 34.98 -5.03 -29.94
C GLN A 37 35.49 -3.84 -30.78
N LEU A 38 36.53 -4.02 -31.60
CA LEU A 38 37.05 -2.96 -32.48
C LEU A 38 36.57 -3.08 -33.94
N LEU A 39 35.84 -4.15 -34.31
CA LEU A 39 35.36 -4.35 -35.69
C LEU A 39 33.86 -4.10 -35.90
N SER A 40 33.07 -3.92 -34.83
CA SER A 40 31.63 -3.62 -34.94
C SER A 40 31.31 -2.12 -35.04
N HIS A 41 32.32 -1.25 -34.96
CA HIS A 41 32.14 0.21 -35.03
C HIS A 41 32.28 0.83 -36.44
N GLN A 42 32.41 0.02 -37.49
CA GLN A 42 32.58 0.53 -38.86
C GLN A 42 31.62 -0.04 -39.93
N ILE A 43 30.50 -0.68 -39.56
CA ILE A 43 29.45 -1.02 -40.53
C ILE A 43 28.07 -0.63 -39.98
N LEU A 44 27.80 0.67 -39.95
CA LEU A 44 26.45 1.24 -39.89
C LEU A 44 26.45 2.59 -40.62
N GLN A 45 27.02 2.58 -41.82
CA GLN A 45 26.75 3.59 -42.85
C GLN A 45 26.13 2.86 -44.03
N SER A 46 25.00 3.39 -44.49
CA SER A 46 24.14 2.92 -45.60
C SER A 46 23.17 1.78 -45.28
N THR A 47 22.06 2.12 -44.63
CA THR A 47 20.66 1.71 -44.91
C THR A 47 19.80 2.23 -43.74
N ASN A 48 18.50 2.48 -43.95
CA ASN A 48 17.53 3.00 -42.96
C ASN A 48 17.37 2.17 -41.66
N ASN A 49 18.25 1.19 -41.42
CA ASN A 49 18.18 0.27 -40.29
C ASN A 49 18.63 0.99 -39.01
N GLY A 50 17.73 1.05 -38.02
CA GLY A 50 17.98 1.60 -36.69
C GLY A 50 17.28 2.93 -36.37
N MET A 51 16.48 3.50 -37.29
CA MET A 51 15.67 4.69 -36.99
C MET A 51 14.23 4.32 -36.58
N LEU A 52 13.55 5.24 -35.88
CA LEU A 52 12.13 5.10 -35.55
C LEU A 52 11.29 5.12 -36.83
N PRO A 53 10.40 4.13 -37.09
CA PRO A 53 9.56 4.14 -38.27
C PRO A 53 8.70 5.41 -38.33
N SER A 54 8.59 6.02 -39.51
CA SER A 54 7.93 7.34 -39.68
C SER A 54 6.46 7.36 -39.22
N SER A 55 5.74 6.24 -39.32
CA SER A 55 4.37 6.13 -38.80
C SER A 55 4.31 6.16 -37.27
N GLU A 56 5.29 5.55 -36.60
CA GLU A 56 5.39 5.53 -35.14
C GLU A 56 5.85 6.89 -34.63
N GLU A 57 6.82 7.50 -35.31
CA GLU A 57 7.26 8.87 -35.06
C GLU A 57 6.11 9.86 -35.14
N GLU A 58 5.29 9.80 -36.19
CA GLU A 58 4.13 10.68 -36.35
C GLU A 58 3.08 10.45 -35.25
N THR A 59 2.90 9.20 -34.82
CA THR A 59 2.00 8.85 -33.71
C THR A 59 2.53 9.42 -32.40
N LEU A 60 3.84 9.31 -32.15
CA LEU A 60 4.49 9.88 -30.97
C LEU A 60 4.30 11.40 -30.92
N PHE A 61 4.56 12.12 -32.01
CA PHE A 61 4.39 13.57 -32.03
C PHE A 61 2.93 13.97 -31.76
N LYS A 62 1.94 13.26 -32.30
CA LYS A 62 0.52 13.50 -31.99
C LYS A 62 0.21 13.31 -30.50
N ILE A 63 0.74 12.26 -29.88
CA ILE A 63 0.60 12.04 -28.43
C ILE A 63 1.21 13.22 -27.67
N MET A 64 2.45 13.58 -27.99
CA MET A 64 3.19 14.64 -27.32
C MET A 64 2.51 16.01 -27.45
N ASP A 65 2.07 16.38 -28.65
CA ASP A 65 1.35 17.63 -28.92
C ASP A 65 -0.02 17.66 -28.21
N SER A 66 -0.67 16.50 -28.05
CA SER A 66 -1.92 16.38 -27.31
C SER A 66 -1.74 16.46 -25.78
N MET A 67 -0.57 16.10 -25.27
CA MET A 67 -0.31 15.98 -23.84
C MET A 67 0.41 17.18 -23.25
N SER A 68 1.41 17.73 -23.95
CA SER A 68 2.33 18.73 -23.41
C SER A 68 2.40 19.98 -24.30
N SER A 69 2.77 21.10 -23.70
CA SER A 69 3.08 22.35 -24.41
C SER A 69 4.39 22.98 -23.92
N ASP A 70 5.25 22.19 -23.29
CA ASP A 70 6.53 22.67 -22.75
C ASP A 70 7.44 23.26 -23.83
N GLN A 71 7.33 22.73 -25.05
CA GLN A 71 8.13 23.12 -26.20
C GLN A 71 7.49 22.63 -27.50
N THR A 72 8.01 23.10 -28.63
CA THR A 72 7.67 22.58 -29.96
C THR A 72 8.47 21.30 -30.22
N TRP A 73 7.88 20.15 -29.86
CA TRP A 73 8.56 18.84 -29.86
C TRP A 73 9.21 18.48 -31.19
N ARG A 74 8.54 18.73 -32.31
CA ARG A 74 9.07 18.46 -33.66
C ARG A 74 10.33 19.25 -34.00
N THR A 75 10.45 20.47 -33.49
CA THR A 75 11.61 21.33 -33.75
C THR A 75 12.73 21.06 -32.75
N SER A 76 12.36 20.86 -31.48
CA SER A 76 13.31 20.67 -30.38
C SER A 76 13.94 19.28 -30.38
N TYR A 77 13.16 18.27 -30.78
CA TYR A 77 13.57 16.86 -30.84
C TYR A 77 13.07 16.22 -32.15
N PRO A 78 13.65 16.58 -33.32
CA PRO A 78 13.19 16.10 -34.62
C PRO A 78 13.46 14.60 -34.87
N LYS A 79 14.21 13.93 -33.98
CA LYS A 79 14.57 12.51 -34.12
C LYS A 79 14.55 11.76 -32.77
N PRO A 80 13.37 11.35 -32.28
CA PRO A 80 13.16 10.93 -30.89
C PRO A 80 14.09 9.87 -30.34
N CYS A 81 14.32 8.83 -31.14
CA CYS A 81 15.06 7.65 -30.73
C CYS A 81 16.51 7.64 -31.24
N SER A 82 17.00 8.71 -31.90
CA SER A 82 18.37 8.68 -32.41
C SER A 82 19.40 8.59 -31.28
N PRO A 83 20.52 7.87 -31.46
CA PRO A 83 21.61 7.85 -30.48
C PRO A 83 22.04 9.28 -30.09
N GLY A 84 22.09 9.56 -28.79
CA GLY A 84 22.38 10.90 -28.27
C GLY A 84 21.16 11.83 -28.11
N SER A 85 19.96 11.40 -28.50
CA SER A 85 18.71 12.10 -28.16
C SER A 85 18.46 12.05 -26.66
N THR A 86 18.25 13.21 -26.03
CA THR A 86 17.94 13.34 -24.61
C THR A 86 16.46 13.67 -24.40
N TRP A 87 15.56 13.03 -25.15
CA TRP A 87 14.14 13.35 -25.06
C TRP A 87 13.61 12.98 -23.66
N PRO A 88 13.18 13.95 -22.83
CA PRO A 88 12.70 13.67 -21.48
C PRO A 88 11.47 12.77 -21.49
N GLY A 89 11.45 11.74 -20.64
CA GLY A 89 10.30 10.86 -20.47
C GLY A 89 10.05 9.88 -21.61
N ILE A 90 11.00 9.68 -22.53
CA ILE A 90 10.89 8.67 -23.60
C ILE A 90 12.06 7.70 -23.48
N GLU A 91 11.79 6.40 -23.62
CA GLU A 91 12.83 5.39 -23.85
C GLU A 91 12.53 4.62 -25.13
N CYS A 92 13.57 4.41 -25.94
CA CYS A 92 13.47 3.60 -27.15
C CYS A 92 14.34 2.34 -27.06
N LYS A 93 13.86 1.25 -27.64
CA LYS A 93 14.57 -0.04 -27.70
C LYS A 93 14.55 -0.59 -29.12
N VAL A 94 15.56 -1.38 -29.47
CA VAL A 94 15.59 -2.07 -30.76
C VAL A 94 14.55 -3.18 -30.75
N GLY A 95 13.66 -3.16 -31.75
CA GLY A 95 12.65 -4.18 -31.98
C GLY A 95 13.19 -5.38 -32.78
N PRO A 96 12.38 -6.43 -32.96
CA PRO A 96 12.72 -7.61 -33.76
C PRO A 96 12.99 -7.32 -35.24
N ASP A 97 12.48 -6.21 -35.75
CA ASP A 97 12.71 -5.70 -37.11
C ASP A 97 14.01 -4.88 -37.23
N ASN A 98 14.83 -4.85 -36.17
CA ASN A 98 16.08 -4.11 -36.08
C ASN A 98 15.93 -2.58 -36.20
N HIS A 99 14.72 -2.06 -35.96
CA HIS A 99 14.45 -0.62 -35.85
C HIS A 99 14.31 -0.20 -34.38
N LEU A 100 14.52 1.09 -34.09
CA LEU A 100 14.26 1.63 -32.76
C LEU A 100 12.77 1.92 -32.62
N HIS A 101 12.18 1.55 -31.49
CA HIS A 101 10.77 1.80 -31.19
C HIS A 101 10.60 2.42 -29.81
N VAL A 102 9.54 3.20 -29.66
CA VAL A 102 9.12 3.76 -28.37
C VAL A 102 8.71 2.61 -27.45
N SER A 103 9.48 2.43 -26.39
CA SER A 103 9.24 1.39 -25.38
C SER A 103 8.64 1.96 -24.09
N ARG A 104 8.87 3.25 -23.81
CA ARG A 104 8.36 3.91 -22.61
C ARG A 104 7.95 5.35 -22.88
N LEU A 105 6.87 5.78 -22.23
CA LEU A 105 6.40 7.17 -22.19
C LEU A 105 6.00 7.59 -20.77
N ASP A 106 6.62 8.63 -20.25
CA ASP A 106 6.38 9.16 -18.91
C ASP A 106 6.01 10.65 -18.97
N PHE A 107 4.98 11.06 -18.22
CA PHE A 107 4.50 12.44 -18.14
C PHE A 107 4.19 12.89 -16.70
N GLY A 108 4.44 14.17 -16.43
CA GLY A 108 3.93 14.89 -15.25
C GLY A 108 4.79 14.86 -13.98
N THR A 109 6.02 14.33 -14.05
CA THR A 109 7.05 14.43 -13.00
C THR A 109 8.13 15.47 -13.34
N GLN A 110 8.99 15.83 -12.38
CA GLN A 110 9.97 16.93 -12.52
C GLN A 110 10.98 16.76 -13.68
N SER A 111 11.24 15.52 -14.11
CA SER A 111 12.18 15.15 -15.19
C SER A 111 11.51 14.70 -16.49
N THR A 112 10.19 14.84 -16.57
CA THR A 112 9.38 14.36 -17.71
C THR A 112 8.54 15.51 -18.24
N PRO A 113 8.04 15.43 -19.48
CA PRO A 113 7.16 16.44 -20.04
C PRO A 113 5.99 16.73 -19.11
N SER A 114 5.74 18.01 -18.85
CA SER A 114 4.58 18.48 -18.13
C SER A 114 3.33 18.33 -18.98
N CYS A 115 2.18 18.22 -18.32
CA CYS A 115 0.90 18.03 -18.98
C CYS A 115 0.15 19.36 -19.05
N LYS A 116 -0.30 19.73 -20.26
CA LYS A 116 -1.04 20.98 -20.47
C LYS A 116 -2.43 20.89 -19.87
N ALA A 117 -3.01 22.03 -19.53
CA ALA A 117 -4.34 22.13 -18.91
C ALA A 117 -5.46 21.42 -19.70
N THR A 118 -5.35 21.37 -21.02
CA THR A 118 -6.33 20.76 -21.92
C THR A 118 -6.05 19.29 -22.24
N ALA A 119 -5.02 18.68 -21.64
CA ALA A 119 -4.67 17.29 -21.88
C ALA A 119 -5.82 16.36 -21.48
N THR A 120 -6.11 15.40 -22.35
CA THR A 120 -7.03 14.28 -22.10
C THR A 120 -6.32 12.97 -22.42
N PHE A 121 -6.93 11.83 -22.07
CA PHE A 121 -6.28 10.53 -22.25
C PHE A 121 -5.98 10.24 -23.73
N PRO A 122 -4.69 10.07 -24.12
CA PRO A 122 -4.30 9.91 -25.51
C PRO A 122 -4.40 8.44 -25.93
N HIS A 123 -5.57 8.01 -26.39
CA HIS A 123 -5.80 6.62 -26.82
C HIS A 123 -4.84 6.14 -27.95
N GLN A 124 -4.17 7.05 -28.65
CA GLN A 124 -3.16 6.76 -29.66
C GLN A 124 -1.93 6.01 -29.10
N ILE A 125 -1.70 6.00 -27.79
CA ILE A 125 -0.63 5.19 -27.18
C ILE A 125 -0.77 3.70 -27.54
N PHE A 126 -1.99 3.21 -27.75
CA PHE A 126 -2.25 1.82 -28.12
C PHE A 126 -1.88 1.50 -29.57
N ALA A 127 -1.56 2.51 -30.38
CA ALA A 127 -1.05 2.34 -31.74
C ALA A 127 0.49 2.25 -31.79
N LEU A 128 1.19 2.45 -30.67
CA LEU A 128 2.64 2.25 -30.58
C LEU A 128 2.94 0.74 -30.40
N PRO A 129 3.55 0.07 -31.40
CA PRO A 129 3.60 -1.39 -31.46
C PRO A 129 4.45 -2.05 -30.36
N TYR A 130 5.51 -1.37 -29.90
CA TYR A 130 6.46 -1.89 -28.92
C TYR A 130 6.42 -1.17 -27.57
N LEU A 131 5.36 -0.41 -27.31
CA LEU A 131 5.20 0.30 -26.04
C LEU A 131 5.02 -0.69 -24.89
N GLN A 132 6.01 -0.74 -24.00
CA GLN A 132 6.04 -1.63 -22.83
C GLN A 132 5.47 -0.94 -21.58
N SER A 133 5.69 0.36 -21.43
CA SER A 133 5.26 1.07 -20.23
C SER A 133 4.81 2.50 -20.51
N VAL A 134 3.74 2.93 -19.85
CA VAL A 134 3.26 4.31 -19.94
C VAL A 134 2.79 4.83 -18.57
N PHE A 135 3.22 6.06 -18.26
CA PHE A 135 2.95 6.72 -16.99
C PHE A 135 2.39 8.13 -17.20
N PHE A 136 1.21 8.38 -16.66
CA PHE A 136 0.61 9.71 -16.60
C PHE A 136 0.33 10.08 -15.14
N PHE A 137 1.11 11.00 -14.60
CA PHE A 137 0.97 11.50 -13.23
C PHE A 137 0.49 12.94 -13.23
N LYS A 138 -0.66 13.24 -12.61
CA LYS A 138 -1.23 14.62 -12.55
C LYS A 138 -1.34 15.29 -13.93
N CYS A 139 -1.69 14.52 -14.96
CA CYS A 139 -1.85 15.01 -16.32
C CYS A 139 -3.26 15.46 -16.66
N PHE A 140 -4.28 14.76 -16.14
CA PHE A 140 -5.68 15.13 -16.35
C PHE A 140 -6.21 15.79 -15.09
N THR A 141 -6.03 17.11 -14.97
CA THR A 141 -6.37 17.86 -13.76
C THR A 141 -7.44 18.93 -13.95
N ARG A 142 -7.69 19.39 -15.18
CA ARG A 142 -8.66 20.45 -15.48
C ARG A 142 -9.72 20.01 -16.47
N THR A 143 -9.31 19.52 -17.65
CA THR A 143 -10.24 19.01 -18.65
C THR A 143 -10.63 17.58 -18.31
N THR A 144 -11.94 17.33 -18.27
CA THR A 144 -12.50 15.99 -18.06
C THR A 144 -11.94 15.02 -19.09
N ALA A 145 -11.41 13.89 -18.62
CA ALA A 145 -10.90 12.82 -19.44
C ALA A 145 -11.59 11.51 -19.06
N THR A 146 -11.69 10.59 -20.01
CA THR A 146 -12.16 9.23 -19.78
C THR A 146 -11.12 8.25 -20.30
N LEU A 147 -10.91 7.14 -19.58
CA LEU A 147 -10.06 6.08 -20.06
C LEU A 147 -10.75 5.37 -21.22
N SER A 148 -10.12 5.36 -22.39
CA SER A 148 -10.66 4.73 -23.60
C SER A 148 -9.64 3.78 -24.20
N VAL A 149 -10.00 2.50 -24.30
CA VAL A 149 -9.18 1.48 -24.95
C VAL A 149 -9.89 1.08 -26.26
N PRO A 150 -9.24 1.19 -27.43
CA PRO A 150 -9.88 0.94 -28.71
C PRO A 150 -10.36 -0.52 -28.82
N PRO A 151 -11.46 -0.78 -29.55
CA PRO A 151 -12.08 -2.11 -29.64
C PRO A 151 -11.30 -3.11 -30.52
N LEU A 152 -10.24 -2.66 -31.21
CA LEU A 152 -9.38 -3.51 -32.04
C LEU A 152 -8.73 -4.60 -31.18
N ARG A 153 -8.43 -5.76 -31.79
CA ARG A 153 -7.77 -6.85 -31.07
C ARG A 153 -6.32 -6.46 -30.73
N LEU A 154 -6.14 -5.85 -29.56
CA LEU A 154 -4.85 -5.58 -28.92
C LEU A 154 -4.21 -6.86 -28.36
N SER A 155 -4.55 -8.04 -28.88
CA SER A 155 -4.08 -9.34 -28.36
C SER A 155 -2.56 -9.48 -28.41
N ASN A 156 -1.89 -8.69 -29.25
CA ASN A 156 -0.44 -8.65 -29.39
C ASN A 156 0.19 -7.39 -28.77
N SER A 157 -0.54 -6.66 -27.91
CA SER A 157 0.03 -5.51 -27.21
C SER A 157 1.21 -5.95 -26.34
N SER A 158 2.33 -5.26 -26.49
CA SER A 158 3.54 -5.41 -25.69
C SER A 158 3.46 -4.67 -24.35
N LEU A 159 2.34 -4.00 -24.06
CA LEU A 159 2.18 -3.16 -22.89
C LEU A 159 2.15 -4.00 -21.61
N GLN A 160 3.17 -3.81 -20.79
CA GLN A 160 3.38 -4.46 -19.50
C GLN A 160 2.96 -3.56 -18.33
N GLN A 161 3.07 -2.23 -18.49
CA GLN A 161 2.76 -1.29 -17.41
C GLN A 161 1.88 -0.14 -17.93
N LEU A 162 0.71 0.02 -17.31
CA LEU A 162 -0.18 1.16 -17.54
C LEU A 162 -0.45 1.85 -16.19
N SER A 163 0.06 3.07 -16.04
CA SER A 163 -0.10 3.86 -14.82
C SER A 163 -0.77 5.20 -15.10
N LEU A 164 -1.99 5.37 -14.58
CA LEU A 164 -2.77 6.61 -14.55
C LEU A 164 -2.97 7.02 -13.09
N ARG A 165 -1.95 7.63 -12.47
CA ARG A 165 -1.96 7.96 -11.04
C ARG A 165 -2.25 9.45 -10.82
N SER A 166 -3.12 9.76 -9.85
CA SER A 166 -3.38 11.13 -9.40
C SER A 166 -3.89 12.05 -10.52
N ASN A 167 -4.85 11.59 -11.34
CA ASN A 167 -5.49 12.38 -12.39
C ASN A 167 -6.94 12.72 -11.99
N PRO A 168 -7.17 13.80 -11.22
CA PRO A 168 -8.49 14.11 -10.66
C PRO A 168 -9.56 14.50 -11.69
N ALA A 169 -9.22 14.76 -12.96
CA ALA A 169 -10.22 14.97 -14.01
C ALA A 169 -10.52 13.68 -14.81
N LEU A 170 -9.86 12.55 -14.48
CA LEU A 170 -10.15 11.24 -15.07
C LEU A 170 -11.37 10.62 -14.38
N VAL A 171 -12.48 10.55 -15.11
CA VAL A 171 -13.80 10.13 -14.61
C VAL A 171 -14.38 8.98 -15.42
N GLY A 172 -15.52 8.46 -14.96
CA GLY A 172 -16.29 7.43 -15.67
C GLY A 172 -15.82 6.00 -15.35
N PRO A 173 -16.40 4.99 -16.01
CA PRO A 173 -16.06 3.60 -15.74
C PRO A 173 -14.72 3.20 -16.32
N ILE A 174 -14.10 2.18 -15.72
CA ILE A 174 -12.98 1.48 -16.35
C ILE A 174 -13.54 0.72 -17.57
N PRO A 175 -13.03 0.94 -18.79
CA PRO A 175 -13.54 0.28 -19.97
C PRO A 175 -13.21 -1.23 -19.93
N PRO A 176 -14.18 -2.13 -20.19
CA PRO A 176 -13.94 -3.58 -20.21
C PRO A 176 -12.84 -4.03 -21.19
N GLN A 177 -12.61 -3.25 -22.25
CA GLN A 177 -11.59 -3.47 -23.27
C GLN A 177 -10.16 -3.46 -22.71
N ILE A 178 -9.93 -2.93 -21.50
CA ILE A 178 -8.64 -3.05 -20.81
C ILE A 178 -8.18 -4.50 -20.66
N SER A 179 -9.14 -5.44 -20.61
CA SER A 179 -8.89 -6.88 -20.55
C SER A 179 -8.22 -7.47 -21.81
N SER A 180 -8.10 -6.70 -22.89
CA SER A 180 -7.39 -7.08 -24.11
C SER A 180 -5.87 -6.98 -23.98
N LEU A 181 -5.36 -6.22 -23.00
CA LEU A 181 -3.93 -5.97 -22.79
C LEU A 181 -3.28 -7.12 -22.01
N LYS A 182 -3.20 -8.31 -22.63
CA LYS A 182 -2.82 -9.58 -21.97
C LYS A 182 -1.40 -9.62 -21.40
N SER A 183 -0.52 -8.74 -21.85
CA SER A 183 0.86 -8.61 -21.38
C SER A 183 0.99 -7.77 -20.10
N LEU A 184 -0.08 -7.13 -19.62
CA LEU A 184 -0.03 -6.28 -18.43
C LEU A 184 0.42 -7.04 -17.20
N GLN A 185 1.48 -6.51 -16.58
CA GLN A 185 2.03 -6.93 -15.29
C GLN A 185 1.70 -5.92 -14.20
N VAL A 186 1.63 -4.63 -14.54
CA VAL A 186 1.29 -3.55 -13.60
C VAL A 186 0.15 -2.72 -14.17
N LEU A 187 -0.95 -2.65 -13.43
CA LEU A 187 -2.06 -1.76 -13.73
C LEU A 187 -2.32 -0.86 -12.51
N THR A 188 -2.06 0.44 -12.67
CA THR A 188 -2.31 1.45 -11.66
C THR A 188 -3.29 2.49 -12.20
N LEU A 189 -4.48 2.56 -11.61
CA LEU A 189 -5.52 3.55 -11.92
C LEU A 189 -5.89 4.35 -10.66
N SER A 190 -4.95 4.54 -9.74
CA SER A 190 -5.22 5.09 -8.41
C SER A 190 -5.31 6.61 -8.35
N GLN A 191 -6.04 7.11 -7.35
CA GLN A 191 -6.24 8.53 -7.07
C GLN A 191 -6.88 9.28 -8.26
N ASN A 192 -7.96 8.72 -8.80
CA ASN A 192 -8.78 9.33 -9.85
C ASN A 192 -10.24 9.43 -9.38
N HIS A 193 -11.15 9.76 -10.29
CA HIS A 193 -12.60 9.76 -10.03
C HIS A 193 -13.32 8.70 -10.88
N LEU A 194 -12.68 7.53 -11.06
CA LEU A 194 -13.29 6.41 -11.77
C LEU A 194 -14.47 5.86 -10.98
N SER A 195 -15.54 5.46 -11.67
CA SER A 195 -16.81 5.07 -11.06
C SER A 195 -17.37 3.77 -11.64
N GLY A 196 -18.44 3.25 -11.06
CA GLY A 196 -19.04 1.99 -11.51
C GLY A 196 -18.24 0.76 -11.06
N PRO A 197 -18.64 -0.45 -11.51
CA PRO A 197 -18.02 -1.69 -11.07
C PRO A 197 -16.65 -1.93 -11.69
N ILE A 198 -15.80 -2.71 -11.00
CA ILE A 198 -14.57 -3.25 -11.58
C ILE A 198 -14.96 -4.21 -12.71
N PRO A 199 -14.52 -3.99 -13.97
CA PRO A 199 -14.82 -4.90 -15.06
C PRO A 199 -14.25 -6.29 -14.81
N VAL A 200 -15.10 -7.31 -14.88
CA VAL A 200 -14.70 -8.71 -14.62
C VAL A 200 -13.53 -9.18 -15.50
N GLY A 201 -13.39 -8.62 -16.70
CA GLY A 201 -12.32 -8.94 -17.63
C GLY A 201 -10.90 -8.62 -17.12
N ILE A 202 -10.74 -7.68 -16.17
CA ILE A 202 -9.42 -7.37 -15.55
C ILE A 202 -8.85 -8.63 -14.89
N PHE A 203 -9.71 -9.45 -14.28
CA PHE A 203 -9.30 -10.69 -13.63
C PHE A 203 -8.95 -11.83 -14.63
N GLY A 204 -8.99 -11.54 -15.93
CA GLY A 204 -8.44 -12.39 -17.00
C GLY A 204 -7.07 -11.93 -17.50
N LEU A 205 -6.43 -10.96 -16.84
CA LEU A 205 -5.06 -10.50 -17.12
C LEU A 205 -4.07 -11.29 -16.24
N THR A 206 -3.88 -12.57 -16.55
CA THR A 206 -3.14 -13.52 -15.69
C THR A 206 -1.66 -13.20 -15.51
N SER A 207 -1.11 -12.29 -16.33
CA SER A 207 0.26 -11.76 -16.21
C SER A 207 0.40 -10.71 -15.11
N LEU A 208 -0.70 -10.22 -14.53
CA LEU A 208 -0.67 -9.17 -13.51
C LEU A 208 0.09 -9.63 -12.26
N VAL A 209 1.03 -8.77 -11.86
CA VAL A 209 1.81 -8.83 -10.64
C VAL A 209 1.33 -7.77 -9.64
N HIS A 210 0.92 -6.60 -10.14
CA HIS A 210 0.42 -5.50 -9.30
C HIS A 210 -0.86 -4.90 -9.88
N LEU A 211 -1.89 -4.79 -9.04
CA LEU A 211 -3.15 -4.13 -9.37
C LEU A 211 -3.48 -3.09 -8.29
N ASP A 212 -3.45 -1.83 -8.67
CA ASP A 212 -3.81 -0.70 -7.80
C ASP A 212 -4.95 0.10 -8.42
N LEU A 213 -6.14 0.00 -7.82
CA LEU A 213 -7.35 0.75 -8.18
C LEU A 213 -7.79 1.68 -7.04
N SER A 214 -6.90 1.95 -6.08
CA SER A 214 -7.21 2.66 -4.85
C SER A 214 -7.61 4.13 -5.08
N TYR A 215 -8.29 4.73 -4.11
CA TYR A 215 -8.71 6.14 -4.16
C TYR A 215 -9.50 6.48 -5.43
N ASN A 216 -10.64 5.81 -5.59
CA ASN A 216 -11.60 6.05 -6.67
C ASN A 216 -13.04 6.00 -6.09
N MET A 217 -14.04 5.99 -6.97
CA MET A 217 -15.46 5.82 -6.62
C MET A 217 -16.01 4.49 -7.15
N LEU A 218 -15.18 3.43 -7.19
CA LEU A 218 -15.59 2.13 -7.72
C LEU A 218 -16.62 1.47 -6.79
N THR A 219 -17.65 0.87 -7.37
CA THR A 219 -18.79 0.27 -6.67
C THR A 219 -18.92 -1.22 -6.98
N GLY A 220 -19.95 -1.88 -6.41
CA GLY A 220 -20.20 -3.30 -6.63
C GLY A 220 -19.25 -4.22 -5.85
N PRO A 221 -19.36 -5.54 -6.06
CA PRO A 221 -18.55 -6.52 -5.35
C PRO A 221 -17.15 -6.69 -5.93
N ILE A 222 -16.25 -7.22 -5.11
CA ILE A 222 -14.99 -7.82 -5.58
C ILE A 222 -15.36 -9.17 -6.25
N PRO A 223 -15.17 -9.35 -7.56
CA PRO A 223 -15.61 -10.56 -8.26
C PRO A 223 -14.80 -11.80 -7.86
N ASN A 224 -15.45 -12.97 -7.85
CA ASN A 224 -14.79 -14.27 -7.56
C ASN A 224 -13.67 -14.60 -8.55
N GLN A 225 -13.70 -14.03 -9.76
CA GLN A 225 -12.65 -14.18 -10.76
C GLN A 225 -11.30 -13.64 -10.28
N LEU A 226 -11.25 -12.85 -9.20
CA LEU A 226 -10.02 -12.40 -8.56
C LEU A 226 -8.99 -13.53 -8.41
N GLY A 227 -9.43 -14.73 -7.99
CA GLY A 227 -8.55 -15.88 -7.80
C GLY A 227 -7.90 -16.45 -9.07
N ASN A 228 -8.16 -15.89 -10.25
CA ASN A 228 -7.47 -16.22 -11.50
C ASN A 228 -6.10 -15.53 -11.63
N LEU A 229 -5.85 -14.45 -10.88
CA LEU A 229 -4.61 -13.67 -10.96
C LEU A 229 -3.47 -14.34 -10.16
N LYS A 230 -3.07 -15.54 -10.56
CA LYS A 230 -2.12 -16.37 -9.79
C LYS A 230 -0.73 -15.74 -9.58
N ASN A 231 -0.35 -14.80 -10.45
CA ASN A 231 0.92 -14.09 -10.37
C ASN A 231 0.87 -12.82 -9.50
N LEU A 232 -0.29 -12.48 -8.95
CA LEU A 232 -0.50 -11.23 -8.23
C LEU A 232 0.25 -11.24 -6.90
N GLN A 233 1.09 -10.23 -6.72
CA GLN A 233 1.88 -9.99 -5.51
C GLN A 233 1.35 -8.79 -4.71
N GLY A 234 0.76 -7.80 -5.37
CA GLY A 234 0.13 -6.66 -4.72
C GLY A 234 -1.27 -6.36 -5.24
N LEU A 235 -2.22 -6.27 -4.32
CA LEU A 235 -3.60 -5.85 -4.59
C LEU A 235 -3.96 -4.68 -3.68
N ASP A 236 -4.29 -3.54 -4.28
CA ASP A 236 -4.77 -2.36 -3.58
C ASP A 236 -6.10 -1.88 -4.19
N LEU A 237 -7.18 -2.09 -3.44
CA LEU A 237 -8.54 -1.65 -3.78
C LEU A 237 -9.07 -0.64 -2.74
N SER A 238 -8.18 -0.10 -1.92
CA SER A 238 -8.53 0.76 -0.79
C SER A 238 -9.21 2.07 -1.22
N TYR A 239 -9.92 2.73 -0.31
CA TYR A 239 -10.56 4.02 -0.56
C TYR A 239 -11.47 4.01 -1.80
N ASN A 240 -12.45 3.12 -1.79
CA ASN A 240 -13.48 2.98 -2.83
C ASN A 240 -14.86 2.82 -2.17
N LEU A 241 -15.88 2.48 -2.97
CA LEU A 241 -17.24 2.22 -2.53
C LEU A 241 -17.63 0.74 -2.75
N LEU A 242 -16.65 -0.17 -2.77
CA LEU A 242 -16.86 -1.60 -2.99
C LEU A 242 -17.69 -2.20 -1.85
N ALA A 243 -18.59 -3.12 -2.18
CA ALA A 243 -19.55 -3.71 -1.24
C ALA A 243 -19.59 -5.23 -1.36
N GLY A 244 -20.39 -5.90 -0.53
CA GLY A 244 -20.43 -7.35 -0.49
C GLY A 244 -19.24 -7.96 0.28
N SER A 245 -19.10 -9.28 0.21
CA SER A 245 -18.05 -10.00 0.95
C SER A 245 -16.71 -10.02 0.22
N ILE A 246 -15.64 -10.21 0.98
CA ILE A 246 -14.35 -10.64 0.43
C ILE A 246 -14.56 -12.04 -0.16
N PRO A 247 -14.26 -12.29 -1.45
CA PRO A 247 -14.52 -13.57 -2.09
C PRO A 247 -13.57 -14.65 -1.56
N ASP A 248 -14.08 -15.88 -1.37
CA ASP A 248 -13.26 -17.02 -0.92
C ASP A 248 -12.11 -17.33 -1.89
N THR A 249 -12.24 -16.95 -3.15
CA THR A 249 -11.17 -17.11 -4.15
C THR A 249 -9.95 -16.21 -3.89
N ILE A 250 -9.98 -15.31 -2.89
CA ILE A 250 -8.79 -14.58 -2.47
C ILE A 250 -7.64 -15.52 -2.08
N GLY A 251 -7.94 -16.67 -1.46
CA GLY A 251 -6.95 -17.67 -1.04
C GLY A 251 -6.21 -18.33 -2.20
N HIS A 252 -6.67 -18.14 -3.43
CA HIS A 252 -6.00 -18.63 -4.63
C HIS A 252 -4.78 -17.80 -5.06
N LEU A 253 -4.56 -16.63 -4.45
CA LEU A 253 -3.46 -15.72 -4.76
C LEU A 253 -2.20 -16.08 -3.95
N GLY A 254 -1.66 -17.28 -4.14
CA GLY A 254 -0.56 -17.81 -3.31
C GLY A 254 0.73 -16.98 -3.32
N LEU A 255 0.91 -16.08 -4.30
CA LEU A 255 2.03 -15.15 -4.39
C LEU A 255 1.77 -13.76 -3.76
N LEU A 256 0.59 -13.54 -3.20
CA LEU A 256 0.19 -12.24 -2.67
C LEU A 256 1.00 -11.88 -1.43
N GLN A 257 1.63 -10.70 -1.47
CA GLN A 257 2.45 -10.14 -0.40
C GLN A 257 1.77 -8.92 0.24
N LYS A 258 1.00 -8.15 -0.55
CA LYS A 258 0.23 -6.98 -0.08
C LYS A 258 -1.25 -7.12 -0.46
N LEU A 259 -2.11 -6.99 0.54
CA LEU A 259 -3.56 -6.86 0.39
C LEU A 259 -4.06 -5.62 1.13
N ASP A 260 -4.57 -4.64 0.39
CA ASP A 260 -5.26 -3.48 0.99
C ASP A 260 -6.67 -3.35 0.42
N LEU A 261 -7.66 -3.57 1.29
CA LEU A 261 -9.09 -3.42 1.01
C LEU A 261 -9.72 -2.36 1.93
N SER A 262 -8.90 -1.57 2.62
CA SER A 262 -9.37 -0.62 3.62
C SER A 262 -10.26 0.49 3.03
N SER A 263 -11.08 1.12 3.87
CA SER A 263 -11.94 2.24 3.47
C SER A 263 -12.87 1.91 2.30
N ASN A 264 -13.70 0.88 2.52
CA ASN A 264 -14.73 0.42 1.58
C ASN A 264 -16.05 0.17 2.34
N LYS A 265 -17.01 -0.50 1.70
CA LYS A 265 -18.30 -0.93 2.31
C LYS A 265 -18.40 -2.46 2.37
N LEU A 266 -17.27 -3.17 2.47
CA LEU A 266 -17.23 -4.63 2.49
C LEU A 266 -17.91 -5.17 3.75
N THR A 267 -18.67 -6.26 3.60
CA THR A 267 -19.46 -6.91 4.65
C THR A 267 -19.04 -8.38 4.83
N GLY A 268 -19.67 -9.08 5.76
CA GLY A 268 -19.40 -10.49 6.01
C GLY A 268 -18.12 -10.72 6.82
N ARG A 269 -17.59 -11.94 6.76
CA ARG A 269 -16.39 -12.37 7.50
C ARG A 269 -15.13 -12.35 6.64
N ILE A 270 -13.97 -12.37 7.29
CA ILE A 270 -12.71 -12.75 6.61
C ILE A 270 -12.86 -14.22 6.18
N PRO A 271 -12.67 -14.55 4.90
CA PRO A 271 -12.83 -15.92 4.41
C PRO A 271 -11.76 -16.85 5.00
N GLU A 272 -12.11 -18.11 5.24
CA GLU A 272 -11.17 -19.11 5.80
C GLU A 272 -9.99 -19.37 4.86
N SER A 273 -10.23 -19.25 3.54
CA SER A 273 -9.20 -19.41 2.50
C SER A 273 -8.04 -18.42 2.60
N ILE A 274 -8.16 -17.35 3.38
CA ILE A 274 -7.05 -16.42 3.63
C ILE A 274 -5.81 -17.15 4.16
N GLU A 275 -6.01 -18.29 4.84
CA GLU A 275 -4.93 -19.12 5.39
C GLU A 275 -3.95 -19.65 4.32
N SER A 276 -4.34 -19.62 3.05
CA SER A 276 -3.50 -20.06 1.92
C SER A 276 -2.49 -18.99 1.46
N LEU A 277 -2.56 -17.77 2.00
CA LEU A 277 -1.71 -16.65 1.59
C LEU A 277 -0.37 -16.62 2.37
N GLY A 278 0.40 -17.70 2.31
CA GLY A 278 1.62 -17.87 3.13
C GLY A 278 2.72 -16.80 2.95
N LEU A 279 2.69 -16.06 1.83
CA LEU A 279 3.62 -14.97 1.53
C LEU A 279 3.10 -13.58 1.94
N LEU A 280 1.89 -13.49 2.48
CA LEU A 280 1.27 -12.22 2.80
C LEU A 280 2.00 -11.53 3.96
N ALA A 281 2.54 -10.35 3.69
CA ALA A 281 3.28 -9.53 4.64
C ALA A 281 2.45 -8.34 5.16
N PHE A 282 1.55 -7.81 4.32
CA PHE A 282 0.72 -6.65 4.65
C PHE A 282 -0.75 -6.96 4.37
N MET A 283 -1.59 -6.81 5.40
CA MET A 283 -3.05 -6.92 5.29
C MET A 283 -3.73 -5.73 5.96
N ALA A 284 -4.40 -4.89 5.16
CA ALA A 284 -5.20 -3.78 5.64
C ALA A 284 -6.67 -3.94 5.22
N LEU A 285 -7.56 -3.97 6.21
CA LEU A 285 -9.00 -4.18 6.08
C LEU A 285 -9.82 -3.12 6.83
N SER A 286 -9.16 -2.10 7.39
CA SER A 286 -9.79 -1.07 8.23
C SER A 286 -10.92 -0.33 7.54
N ASN A 287 -11.82 0.29 8.30
CA ASN A 287 -12.92 1.12 7.77
C ASN A 287 -13.80 0.35 6.77
N ASN A 288 -14.36 -0.76 7.23
CA ASN A 288 -15.33 -1.57 6.49
C ASN A 288 -16.50 -1.94 7.41
N ARG A 289 -17.34 -2.87 6.98
CA ARG A 289 -18.45 -3.43 7.75
C ARG A 289 -18.24 -4.92 8.01
N LEU A 290 -16.98 -5.34 8.19
CA LEU A 290 -16.62 -6.74 8.44
C LEU A 290 -17.09 -7.17 9.83
N THR A 291 -17.51 -8.42 9.94
CA THR A 291 -18.11 -9.05 11.12
C THR A 291 -17.59 -10.47 11.28
N GLY A 292 -17.96 -11.14 12.38
CA GLY A 292 -17.64 -12.57 12.59
C GLY A 292 -16.29 -12.81 13.24
N LYS A 293 -15.97 -14.09 13.45
CA LYS A 293 -14.71 -14.51 14.10
C LYS A 293 -13.56 -14.49 13.09
N PHE A 294 -12.34 -14.34 13.59
CA PHE A 294 -11.14 -14.58 12.79
C PHE A 294 -11.08 -16.06 12.35
N PRO A 295 -10.56 -16.35 11.15
CA PRO A 295 -10.43 -17.71 10.67
C PRO A 295 -9.39 -18.48 11.51
N PRO A 296 -9.64 -19.76 11.85
CA PRO A 296 -8.72 -20.55 12.67
C PRO A 296 -7.35 -20.75 12.01
N GLY A 297 -7.28 -20.64 10.68
CA GLY A 297 -6.04 -20.74 9.89
C GLY A 297 -5.20 -19.47 9.84
N LEU A 298 -5.63 -18.37 10.46
CA LEU A 298 -4.89 -17.10 10.44
C LEU A 298 -3.41 -17.21 10.90
N PRO A 299 -3.07 -18.04 11.91
CA PRO A 299 -1.68 -18.29 12.30
C PRO A 299 -0.79 -18.87 11.19
N LYS A 300 -1.35 -19.45 10.12
CA LYS A 300 -0.56 -19.94 8.99
C LYS A 300 0.10 -18.81 8.19
N LEU A 301 -0.29 -17.56 8.40
CA LEU A 301 0.30 -16.37 7.75
C LEU A 301 1.65 -15.98 8.37
N GLN A 302 2.62 -16.88 8.33
CA GLN A 302 3.93 -16.75 8.97
C GLN A 302 4.84 -15.66 8.37
N SER A 303 4.40 -15.00 7.29
CA SER A 303 5.07 -13.84 6.70
C SER A 303 4.47 -12.50 7.14
N LEU A 304 3.34 -12.52 7.86
CA LEU A 304 2.55 -11.33 8.17
C LEU A 304 3.30 -10.42 9.15
N GLN A 305 3.46 -9.17 8.73
CA GLN A 305 4.16 -8.11 9.48
C GLN A 305 3.19 -7.00 9.89
N TYR A 306 2.21 -6.69 9.04
CA TYR A 306 1.23 -5.64 9.29
C TYR A 306 -0.17 -6.20 9.17
N PHE A 307 -0.92 -6.15 10.27
CA PHE A 307 -2.34 -6.46 10.28
C PHE A 307 -3.16 -5.31 10.84
N ILE A 308 -3.88 -4.63 9.96
CA ILE A 308 -4.61 -3.39 10.25
C ILE A 308 -6.09 -3.60 9.93
N MET A 309 -6.93 -3.64 10.94
CA MET A 309 -8.37 -3.91 10.83
C MET A 309 -9.16 -3.05 11.83
N ASP A 310 -8.73 -1.80 12.02
CA ASP A 310 -9.48 -0.82 12.81
C ASP A 310 -10.87 -0.57 12.19
N ASP A 311 -11.79 -0.05 12.99
CA ASP A 311 -13.06 0.48 12.48
C ASP A 311 -13.89 -0.57 11.70
N ASN A 312 -14.07 -1.76 12.28
CA ASN A 312 -14.96 -2.81 11.78
C ASN A 312 -15.88 -3.33 12.89
N PRO A 313 -17.17 -3.54 12.66
CA PRO A 313 -18.12 -4.01 13.68
C PRO A 313 -17.96 -5.52 14.00
N VAL A 314 -16.79 -5.96 14.48
CA VAL A 314 -16.44 -7.38 14.63
C VAL A 314 -17.10 -8.01 15.86
N TYR A 315 -17.10 -7.32 17.01
CA TYR A 315 -17.75 -7.73 18.27
C TYR A 315 -17.38 -9.14 18.81
N THR A 316 -16.19 -9.66 18.48
CA THR A 316 -15.69 -10.98 18.91
C THR A 316 -14.59 -10.88 19.97
N THR A 317 -14.12 -12.01 20.50
CA THR A 317 -12.92 -12.08 21.35
C THR A 317 -11.64 -12.11 20.50
N LEU A 318 -10.54 -11.60 21.05
CA LEU A 318 -9.22 -11.73 20.43
C LEU A 318 -8.74 -13.19 20.53
N PRO A 319 -8.34 -13.84 19.41
CA PRO A 319 -7.81 -15.20 19.42
C PRO A 319 -6.41 -15.23 20.04
N ALA A 320 -6.13 -16.24 20.87
CA ALA A 320 -4.81 -16.41 21.49
C ALA A 320 -3.74 -16.77 20.45
N GLU A 321 -4.17 -17.39 19.37
CA GLU A 321 -3.35 -17.88 18.26
C GLU A 321 -2.67 -16.74 17.50
N PHE A 322 -3.10 -15.48 17.66
CA PHE A 322 -2.34 -14.32 17.17
C PHE A 322 -0.91 -14.29 17.71
N GLY A 323 -0.65 -14.82 18.90
CA GLY A 323 0.69 -14.92 19.48
C GLY A 323 1.67 -15.78 18.66
N GLU A 324 1.18 -16.57 17.70
CA GLU A 324 2.00 -17.39 16.80
C GLU A 324 2.53 -16.63 15.58
N LEU A 325 2.03 -15.42 15.32
CA LEU A 325 2.44 -14.58 14.20
C LEU A 325 3.70 -13.76 14.56
N VAL A 326 4.79 -14.45 14.87
CA VAL A 326 6.01 -13.88 15.48
C VAL A 326 6.72 -12.80 14.65
N LYS A 327 6.39 -12.66 13.35
CA LYS A 327 6.90 -11.60 12.48
C LYS A 327 6.11 -10.29 12.57
N LEU A 328 4.96 -10.27 13.24
CA LEU A 328 4.11 -9.08 13.37
C LEU A 328 4.91 -7.91 13.96
N GLN A 329 4.86 -6.79 13.26
CA GLN A 329 5.39 -5.49 13.65
C GLN A 329 4.25 -4.56 14.05
N GLU A 330 3.12 -4.63 13.37
CA GLU A 330 1.96 -3.78 13.63
C GLU A 330 0.67 -4.58 13.70
N LEU A 331 -0.02 -4.47 14.83
CA LEU A 331 -1.35 -5.02 15.05
C LEU A 331 -2.31 -3.90 15.46
N ARG A 332 -3.26 -3.58 14.59
CA ARG A 332 -4.24 -2.52 14.81
C ARG A 332 -5.66 -3.06 14.70
N LEU A 333 -6.37 -3.05 15.82
CA LEU A 333 -7.69 -3.63 16.01
C LEU A 333 -8.60 -2.68 16.80
N ALA A 334 -8.41 -1.38 16.65
CA ALA A 334 -9.15 -0.36 17.38
C ALA A 334 -10.61 -0.24 16.91
N ASN A 335 -11.45 0.33 17.76
CA ASN A 335 -12.82 0.73 17.43
C ASN A 335 -13.66 -0.37 16.74
N SER A 336 -13.59 -1.59 17.25
CA SER A 336 -14.16 -2.76 16.58
C SER A 336 -15.04 -3.64 17.48
N GLY A 337 -15.23 -3.20 18.72
CA GLY A 337 -16.10 -3.85 19.70
C GLY A 337 -15.54 -5.16 20.27
N TYR A 338 -14.23 -5.43 20.14
CA TYR A 338 -13.61 -6.64 20.68
C TYR A 338 -13.87 -6.80 22.18
N ARG A 339 -14.11 -8.02 22.64
CA ARG A 339 -14.52 -8.35 24.02
C ARG A 339 -13.56 -9.33 24.68
N GLY A 340 -13.73 -9.52 26.00
CA GLY A 340 -12.95 -10.47 26.78
C GLY A 340 -11.56 -9.94 27.11
N ALA A 341 -10.69 -10.82 27.61
CA ALA A 341 -9.33 -10.45 27.98
C ALA A 341 -8.40 -10.33 26.76
N ILE A 342 -7.36 -9.51 26.91
CA ILE A 342 -6.23 -9.50 25.98
C ILE A 342 -5.47 -10.83 26.17
N PRO A 343 -5.28 -11.66 25.13
CA PRO A 343 -4.61 -12.94 25.27
C PRO A 343 -3.15 -12.79 25.75
N PRO A 344 -2.72 -13.51 26.79
CA PRO A 344 -1.34 -13.42 27.27
C PRO A 344 -0.29 -13.79 26.23
N SER A 345 -0.65 -14.64 25.26
CA SER A 345 0.18 -15.04 24.12
C SER A 345 0.63 -13.87 23.24
N PHE A 346 -0.03 -12.71 23.28
CA PHE A 346 0.45 -11.51 22.58
C PHE A 346 1.82 -11.05 23.11
N SER A 347 2.21 -11.48 24.31
CA SER A 347 3.55 -11.25 24.87
C SER A 347 4.66 -11.98 24.09
N LEU A 348 4.31 -12.92 23.20
CA LEU A 348 5.24 -13.66 22.35
C LEU A 348 5.60 -12.90 21.06
N LEU A 349 4.89 -11.80 20.75
CA LEU A 349 5.09 -11.00 19.55
C LEU A 349 6.31 -10.07 19.70
N MET A 350 7.50 -10.65 19.80
CA MET A 350 8.74 -9.93 20.13
C MET A 350 9.18 -8.90 19.09
N ASN A 351 8.64 -8.97 17.87
CA ASN A 351 8.91 -8.02 16.79
C ASN A 351 7.90 -6.85 16.74
N LEU A 352 6.89 -6.86 17.62
CA LEU A 352 5.79 -5.89 17.60
C LEU A 352 6.28 -4.51 18.01
N SER A 353 6.17 -3.54 17.10
CA SER A 353 6.44 -2.13 17.33
C SER A 353 5.18 -1.33 17.65
N THR A 354 4.02 -1.75 17.14
CA THR A 354 2.75 -1.04 17.30
C THR A 354 1.65 -2.01 17.70
N LEU A 355 1.02 -1.76 18.84
CA LEU A 355 -0.22 -2.43 19.27
C LEU A 355 -1.29 -1.39 19.57
N SER A 356 -2.39 -1.43 18.83
CA SER A 356 -3.53 -0.52 18.99
C SER A 356 -4.81 -1.32 19.19
N LEU A 357 -5.33 -1.30 20.42
CA LEU A 357 -6.56 -1.99 20.84
C LEU A 357 -7.59 -1.00 21.42
N GLN A 358 -7.43 0.30 21.19
CA GLN A 358 -8.25 1.33 21.80
C GLN A 358 -9.71 1.30 21.36
N ASN A 359 -10.60 1.85 22.19
CA ASN A 359 -12.03 1.97 21.92
C ASN A 359 -12.70 0.63 21.64
N ASN A 360 -12.41 -0.39 22.46
CA ASN A 360 -13.05 -1.70 22.42
C ASN A 360 -13.80 -1.96 23.74
N ARG A 361 -14.19 -3.22 23.97
CA ARG A 361 -14.85 -3.69 25.20
C ARG A 361 -13.99 -4.73 25.91
N LEU A 362 -12.68 -4.59 25.84
CA LEU A 362 -11.72 -5.51 26.45
C LEU A 362 -11.78 -5.39 27.97
N THR A 363 -11.72 -6.52 28.67
CA THR A 363 -11.83 -6.65 30.13
C THR A 363 -10.61 -7.37 30.71
N GLY A 364 -10.56 -7.52 32.03
CA GLY A 364 -9.45 -8.22 32.69
C GLY A 364 -8.17 -7.37 32.74
N ASP A 365 -7.08 -8.01 33.14
CA ASP A 365 -5.80 -7.32 33.37
C ASP A 365 -4.98 -7.20 32.08
N ILE A 366 -4.08 -6.21 32.04
CA ILE A 366 -3.04 -6.14 31.01
C ILE A 366 -2.07 -7.31 31.23
N PRO A 367 -1.74 -8.11 30.20
CA PRO A 367 -0.80 -9.22 30.37
C PRO A 367 0.58 -8.76 30.87
N VAL A 368 1.07 -9.39 31.93
CA VAL A 368 2.35 -9.03 32.56
C VAL A 368 3.55 -9.14 31.61
N GLY A 369 3.47 -10.04 30.63
CA GLY A 369 4.51 -10.23 29.61
C GLY A 369 4.70 -9.04 28.66
N PHE A 370 3.74 -8.10 28.59
CA PHE A 370 3.87 -6.91 27.74
C PHE A 370 5.06 -6.03 28.15
N GLY A 371 5.47 -6.07 29.42
CA GLY A 371 6.68 -5.40 29.89
C GLY A 371 7.98 -5.91 29.23
N GLY A 372 7.96 -7.12 28.67
CA GLY A 372 9.07 -7.75 27.96
C GLY A 372 9.14 -7.44 26.46
N LEU A 373 8.15 -6.75 25.89
CA LEU A 373 8.14 -6.40 24.46
C LEU A 373 9.20 -5.31 24.18
N SER A 374 10.39 -5.73 23.78
CA SER A 374 11.55 -4.83 23.61
C SER A 374 11.44 -3.92 22.38
N HIS A 375 10.72 -4.31 21.34
CA HIS A 375 10.56 -3.51 20.12
C HIS A 375 9.33 -2.60 20.13
N ILE A 376 8.45 -2.71 21.14
CA ILE A 376 7.23 -1.90 21.20
C ILE A 376 7.60 -0.42 21.34
N TYR A 377 7.04 0.37 20.43
CA TYR A 377 7.19 1.81 20.36
C TYR A 377 5.86 2.52 20.61
N HIS A 378 4.75 1.95 20.17
CA HIS A 378 3.40 2.48 20.37
C HIS A 378 2.47 1.41 20.95
N LEU A 379 1.90 1.70 22.12
CA LEU A 379 0.93 0.85 22.81
C LEU A 379 -0.28 1.67 23.22
N ASN A 380 -1.40 1.44 22.55
CA ASN A 380 -2.65 2.13 22.86
C ASN A 380 -3.73 1.12 23.27
N LEU A 381 -4.12 1.18 24.54
CA LEU A 381 -5.17 0.35 25.15
C LEU A 381 -6.34 1.20 25.68
N SER A 382 -6.41 2.49 25.31
CA SER A 382 -7.36 3.43 25.89
C SER A 382 -8.82 3.13 25.52
N GLY A 383 -9.77 3.63 26.31
CA GLY A 383 -11.19 3.47 26.05
C GLY A 383 -11.65 2.01 26.05
N ASN A 384 -11.23 1.24 27.05
CA ASN A 384 -11.64 -0.16 27.27
C ASN A 384 -12.24 -0.33 28.68
N LEU A 385 -12.46 -1.57 29.10
CA LEU A 385 -12.94 -1.97 30.43
C LEU A 385 -11.84 -2.74 31.19
N LEU A 386 -10.57 -2.41 30.93
CA LEU A 386 -9.43 -3.08 31.57
C LEU A 386 -9.37 -2.76 33.06
N GLY A 387 -8.89 -3.74 33.82
CA GLY A 387 -8.81 -3.73 35.27
C GLY A 387 -7.41 -4.05 35.79
N GLY A 388 -7.26 -3.96 37.11
CA GLY A 388 -6.07 -4.42 37.80
C GLY A 388 -4.92 -3.40 37.84
N VAL A 389 -3.78 -3.87 38.32
CA VAL A 389 -2.57 -3.05 38.44
C VAL A 389 -1.83 -3.05 37.11
N VAL A 390 -1.45 -1.88 36.61
CA VAL A 390 -0.64 -1.75 35.39
C VAL A 390 0.71 -2.47 35.60
N PRO A 391 1.05 -3.50 34.78
CA PRO A 391 2.17 -4.39 35.04
C PRO A 391 3.51 -3.88 34.45
N PHE A 392 3.67 -2.55 34.34
CA PHE A 392 4.84 -1.94 33.72
C PHE A 392 5.72 -1.26 34.76
N ASN A 393 7.02 -1.49 34.68
CA ASN A 393 7.98 -0.82 35.56
C ASN A 393 8.30 0.61 35.09
N ALA A 394 8.95 1.41 35.93
CA ALA A 394 9.35 2.79 35.61
C ALA A 394 10.13 2.91 34.28
N SER A 395 11.00 1.93 33.97
CA SER A 395 11.82 1.97 32.76
C SER A 395 10.98 1.83 31.49
N PHE A 396 10.01 0.90 31.49
CA PHE A 396 9.09 0.69 30.39
C PHE A 396 8.18 1.91 30.19
N LEU A 397 7.63 2.44 31.30
CA LEU A 397 6.77 3.63 31.28
C LEU A 397 7.50 4.86 30.74
N LYS A 398 8.75 5.10 31.18
CA LYS A 398 9.58 6.21 30.68
C LYS A 398 9.95 6.03 29.21
N ARG A 399 10.27 4.80 28.79
CA ARG A 399 10.64 4.49 27.41
C ARG A 399 9.51 4.77 26.43
N LEU A 400 8.29 4.32 26.73
CA LEU A 400 7.15 4.58 25.85
C LEU A 400 6.63 6.01 25.96
N GLY A 401 6.67 6.62 27.16
CA GLY A 401 6.30 8.01 27.36
C GLY A 401 4.91 8.34 26.77
N ARG A 402 4.87 9.22 25.77
CA ARG A 402 3.65 9.65 25.09
C ARG A 402 3.05 8.62 24.13
N ASN A 403 3.80 7.59 23.79
CA ASN A 403 3.34 6.53 22.90
C ASN A 403 2.65 5.39 23.68
N LEU A 404 2.47 5.53 25.00
CA LEU A 404 1.64 4.67 25.82
C LEU A 404 0.37 5.42 26.23
N ASP A 405 -0.79 4.90 25.85
CA ASP A 405 -2.09 5.42 26.26
C ASP A 405 -2.94 4.31 26.90
N LEU A 406 -3.26 4.50 28.18
CA LEU A 406 -4.09 3.60 28.99
C LEU A 406 -5.38 4.30 29.47
N SER A 407 -5.62 5.54 29.03
CA SER A 407 -6.72 6.37 29.50
C SER A 407 -8.10 5.76 29.25
N GLY A 408 -9.12 6.19 29.99
CA GLY A 408 -10.48 5.69 29.78
C GLY A 408 -10.71 4.23 30.17
N ASN A 409 -9.84 3.65 31.01
CA ASN A 409 -10.00 2.35 31.65
C ASN A 409 -10.25 2.54 33.16
N PRO A 410 -11.51 2.54 33.63
CA PRO A 410 -11.82 2.91 35.02
C PRO A 410 -11.34 1.88 36.06
N GLY A 411 -11.05 0.64 35.64
CA GLY A 411 -10.56 -0.42 36.53
C GLY A 411 -9.04 -0.47 36.65
N LEU A 412 -8.30 0.25 35.81
CA LEU A 412 -6.84 0.26 35.86
C LEU A 412 -6.32 1.20 36.93
N CYS A 413 -5.23 0.81 37.59
CA CYS A 413 -4.50 1.67 38.51
C CYS A 413 -2.98 1.44 38.45
N LEU A 414 -2.19 2.49 38.69
CA LEU A 414 -0.73 2.41 38.84
C LEU A 414 -0.36 2.09 40.28
N SER A 415 0.66 1.27 40.48
CA SER A 415 1.19 1.03 41.82
C SER A 415 1.78 2.34 42.41
N PRO A 416 1.71 2.55 43.74
CA PRO A 416 2.25 3.76 44.37
C PRO A 416 3.74 4.00 44.09
N SER A 417 4.53 2.92 44.05
CA SER A 417 5.97 3.00 43.74
C SER A 417 6.22 3.54 42.34
N GLU A 418 5.45 3.10 41.35
CA GLU A 418 5.64 3.54 39.97
C GLU A 418 5.01 4.89 39.66
N ALA A 419 3.90 5.23 40.32
CA ALA A 419 3.31 6.56 40.24
C ALA A 419 4.27 7.66 40.73
N TYR A 420 5.06 7.38 41.78
CA TYR A 420 6.10 8.30 42.25
C TYR A 420 7.23 8.48 41.24
N ASN A 421 7.64 7.38 40.60
CA ASN A 421 8.75 7.37 39.64
C ASN A 421 8.42 8.02 38.30
N VAL A 422 7.14 8.18 38.00
CA VAL A 422 6.63 8.52 36.68
C VAL A 422 5.62 9.67 36.77
N LYS A 423 6.09 10.91 36.57
CA LYS A 423 5.23 12.10 36.37
C LYS A 423 4.55 12.13 34.99
N LEU A 424 4.22 10.98 34.40
CA LEU A 424 3.57 10.90 33.10
C LEU A 424 2.05 10.89 33.27
N GLY A 425 1.35 11.69 32.48
CA GLY A 425 -0.11 11.63 32.36
C GLY A 425 -0.54 10.42 31.53
N ILE A 426 -0.38 9.20 32.05
CA ILE A 426 -0.75 7.94 31.37
C ILE A 426 -2.28 7.70 31.43
N GLY A 427 -3.03 8.62 32.07
CA GLY A 427 -4.50 8.61 32.10
C GLY A 427 -5.10 7.61 33.10
N VAL A 428 -4.32 7.16 34.07
CA VAL A 428 -4.71 6.15 35.08
C VAL A 428 -4.45 6.67 36.50
N SER A 429 -5.30 6.32 37.46
CA SER A 429 -5.16 6.69 38.89
C SER A 429 -4.14 5.81 39.64
N VAL A 430 -3.74 6.21 40.85
CA VAL A 430 -2.90 5.38 41.74
C VAL A 430 -3.79 4.39 42.50
N CYS A 431 -3.36 3.13 42.62
CA CYS A 431 -4.08 2.11 43.37
C CYS A 431 -4.20 2.53 44.84
N ASP A 432 -5.41 2.50 45.39
CA ASP A 432 -5.65 2.79 46.80
C ASP A 432 -5.17 1.60 47.65
N THR A 433 -4.19 1.82 48.52
CA THR A 433 -3.62 0.79 49.40
C THR A 433 -4.58 0.36 50.53
N SER A 434 -5.79 0.91 50.59
CA SER A 434 -6.68 0.78 51.75
C SER A 434 -7.88 -0.16 51.62
N LYS A 435 -8.11 -0.88 50.50
CA LYS A 435 -9.29 -1.76 50.37
C LYS A 435 -9.05 -3.10 49.68
N ASN A 436 -9.00 -4.16 50.50
CA ASN A 436 -9.49 -5.48 50.12
C ASN A 436 -11.00 -5.37 49.80
N GLY A 437 -11.39 -5.69 48.57
CA GLY A 437 -12.77 -6.01 48.19
C GLY A 437 -13.66 -4.82 47.78
N SER A 438 -14.31 -4.98 46.62
CA SER A 438 -15.44 -4.19 46.09
C SER A 438 -15.12 -2.79 45.55
N LEU A 439 -14.88 -2.73 44.23
CA LEU A 439 -15.02 -1.50 43.44
C LEU A 439 -16.49 -1.31 43.04
N ILE A 440 -17.27 -0.68 43.93
CA ILE A 440 -18.39 0.16 43.52
C ILE A 440 -18.24 1.50 44.22
N LYS A 441 -17.86 2.54 43.47
CA LYS A 441 -18.18 3.92 43.83
C LYS A 441 -18.64 4.72 42.60
N LYS A 442 -19.96 4.91 42.60
CA LYS A 442 -20.78 6.05 42.13
C LYS A 442 -20.32 6.78 40.86
N SER A 443 -21.11 6.58 39.82
CA SER A 443 -21.28 7.47 38.68
C SER A 443 -21.44 8.93 39.13
N GLN A 444 -20.56 9.81 38.65
CA GLN A 444 -20.95 11.19 38.39
C GLN A 444 -21.53 11.24 36.98
N ALA A 445 -22.79 11.64 36.89
CA ALA A 445 -23.45 11.91 35.62
C ALA A 445 -22.71 13.02 34.85
N PRO A 446 -22.62 12.96 33.51
CA PRO A 446 -22.15 14.11 32.75
C PRO A 446 -23.18 15.23 32.86
N ARG A 447 -22.71 16.42 33.24
CA ARG A 447 -23.49 17.66 33.11
C ARG A 447 -23.87 17.83 31.64
N GLY A 448 -25.15 18.10 31.42
CA GLY A 448 -25.71 18.34 30.09
C GLY A 448 -25.03 19.51 29.39
N PHE A 449 -24.71 19.30 28.12
CA PHE A 449 -24.58 20.37 27.15
C PHE A 449 -25.73 20.23 26.15
N SER A 450 -26.71 21.11 26.30
CA SER A 450 -27.73 21.41 25.30
C SER A 450 -27.20 22.49 24.36
N GLY A 451 -27.07 22.19 23.07
CA GLY A 451 -26.72 23.13 21.99
C GLY A 451 -26.63 22.39 20.65
N PRO A 452 -27.10 22.98 19.53
CA PRO A 452 -27.64 22.23 18.39
C PRO A 452 -26.57 21.53 17.54
N PHE A 453 -26.97 20.40 16.97
CA PHE A 453 -26.24 19.71 15.90
C PHE A 453 -26.02 20.66 14.72
N LEU A 454 -24.77 21.01 14.47
CA LEU A 454 -24.30 21.50 13.17
C LEU A 454 -23.30 20.48 12.63
N LEU A 455 -23.70 19.83 11.53
CA LEU A 455 -22.85 19.03 10.66
C LEU A 455 -21.73 19.93 10.12
N PHE A 456 -20.50 19.73 10.59
CA PHE A 456 -19.31 20.13 9.86
C PHE A 456 -18.53 18.87 9.49
N GLY A 457 -18.68 18.47 8.22
CA GLY A 457 -17.72 17.61 7.55
C GLY A 457 -16.42 18.41 7.37
N GLY A 458 -15.38 17.98 8.07
CA GLY A 458 -14.03 18.52 7.94
C GLY A 458 -13.05 17.37 7.79
N LEU A 459 -12.60 17.16 6.54
CA LEU A 459 -11.47 16.31 6.19
C LEU A 459 -10.23 16.72 7.01
N LEU A 460 -9.73 15.81 7.85
CA LEU A 460 -8.35 15.86 8.35
C LEU A 460 -7.51 14.93 7.48
N LEU A 461 -7.06 15.48 6.34
CA LEU A 461 -5.92 15.01 5.57
C LEU A 461 -4.64 15.46 6.29
N HIS A 462 -4.13 14.68 7.23
CA HIS A 462 -2.72 14.73 7.62
C HIS A 462 -2.33 13.42 8.29
N GLY A 463 -1.39 12.70 7.67
CA GLY A 463 -0.70 11.59 8.33
C GLY A 463 -0.66 10.25 7.57
N LEU A 464 -0.40 10.23 6.26
CA LEU A 464 0.14 9.04 5.58
C LEU A 464 1.07 9.50 4.45
N HIS A 465 2.34 9.73 4.78
CA HIS A 465 3.36 10.07 3.78
C HIS A 465 4.64 9.23 3.94
N GLN A 466 4.54 8.03 4.53
CA GLN A 466 5.73 7.21 4.85
C GLN A 466 5.65 5.73 4.45
N THR A 467 4.68 5.32 3.64
CA THR A 467 4.60 3.95 3.10
C THR A 467 4.99 3.84 1.62
N ASP A 468 5.05 4.96 0.89
CA ASP A 468 5.41 4.99 -0.54
C ASP A 468 6.92 4.88 -0.81
N ASN A 469 7.78 5.15 0.18
CA ASN A 469 9.23 5.20 -0.02
C ASN A 469 9.93 3.83 -0.03
N ILE A 470 9.28 2.76 0.43
CA ILE A 470 9.90 1.43 0.43
C ILE A 470 9.70 0.70 -0.92
N TRP A 471 8.63 1.02 -1.66
CA TRP A 471 8.27 0.29 -2.89
C TRP A 471 8.58 1.01 -4.20
N SER A 472 8.85 2.33 -4.17
CA SER A 472 9.42 3.03 -5.35
C SER A 472 10.80 2.47 -5.74
N LEU A 473 11.48 1.80 -4.81
CA LEU A 473 12.75 1.09 -5.01
C LEU A 473 12.59 -0.29 -5.67
N PHE A 474 11.41 -0.93 -5.60
CA PHE A 474 11.16 -2.23 -6.24
C PHE A 474 10.65 -2.11 -7.69
N LEU A 475 10.15 -0.93 -8.10
CA LEU A 475 9.71 -0.64 -9.47
C LEU A 475 10.80 0.03 -10.33
N ARG A 476 11.99 0.27 -9.77
CA ARG A 476 13.20 0.69 -10.50
C ARG A 476 14.24 -0.44 -10.41
N GLY A 477 14.00 -1.51 -11.15
CA GLY A 477 14.91 -2.62 -11.38
C GLY A 477 14.76 -3.11 -12.80
#